data_AF-A0A9J7HQD4-F1
#
_entry.id   AF-A0A9J7HQD4-F1
#
_cell.length_a   1.000
_cell.length_b   1.000
_cell.length_c   1.000
_cell.angle_alpha   90.00
_cell.angle_beta   90.00
_cell.angle_gamma   90.00
#
_symmetry.space_group_name_H-M   'P 1'
#
loop_
_entity.id
_entity.type
_entity.pdbx_description
1 polymer ?
#
loop_
_entity_poly.entity_id
_entity_poly.type
_entity_poly.pdbx_seq_one_letter_code
_entity_poly.pdbx_strand_id
1 'polypeptide(L)'
;MPDEKYDALMHHFVYNKTWLRSKFPPETKYISIIRHPFGHLKSQMNYFTLAKVLKIKGHGNAVKVFLQDPWQHRNRSETFFPHVNITWDGTRNPMTFDMGWPAERADEEEEAREYISKLDSEFTLVMILEHLDESVVLLRRLMCWDLRDILLYSKVKNSRPYPYKNYVATPEELEHHRSWSAVDYLLYNTFNNSLWRKINAQGQDFYDELNYYRRMKHRVSDHCARIGRKRKGQPMVISPSKWNAQFEVDTTYCSRCPWTGR
;
A
#
# COMPACT_ATOMS: atom_id res chain seq x y z
N MET A 1 19.49 19.44 3.30
CA MET A 1 19.29 19.55 1.85
C MET A 1 18.43 20.78 1.52
N PRO A 2 18.98 22.00 1.38
CA PRO A 2 18.16 23.21 1.23
C PRO A 2 17.61 23.47 -0.19
N ASP A 3 18.30 23.08 -1.27
CA ASP A 3 17.99 23.59 -2.63
C ASP A 3 17.52 22.54 -3.65
N GLU A 4 17.27 21.30 -3.23
CA GLU A 4 16.81 20.26 -4.15
C GLU A 4 15.30 20.38 -4.39
N LYS A 5 14.92 20.73 -5.63
CA LYS A 5 13.55 20.61 -6.14
C LYS A 5 13.40 19.23 -6.77
N TYR A 6 12.44 18.44 -6.32
CA TYR A 6 12.15 17.12 -6.88
C TYR A 6 10.82 17.15 -7.62
N ASP A 7 10.72 16.40 -8.71
CA ASP A 7 9.44 16.21 -9.43
C ASP A 7 8.54 15.17 -8.75
N ALA A 8 9.15 14.18 -8.09
CA ALA A 8 8.46 13.15 -7.33
C ALA A 8 9.34 12.66 -6.16
N LEU A 9 8.72 12.35 -5.03
CA LEU A 9 9.35 11.65 -3.91
C LEU A 9 8.56 10.38 -3.61
N MET A 10 9.24 9.24 -3.76
CA MET A 10 8.69 7.92 -3.49
C MET A 10 9.67 7.18 -2.58
N HIS A 11 9.46 7.30 -1.27
CA HIS A 11 10.36 6.73 -0.26
C HIS A 11 9.57 6.30 0.98
N HIS A 12 10.17 5.46 1.81
CA HIS A 12 9.68 5.19 3.16
C HIS A 12 10.01 6.38 4.07
N PHE A 13 9.01 7.20 4.38
CA PHE A 13 9.13 8.31 5.33
C PHE A 13 7.79 8.58 5.99
N VAL A 14 7.84 9.15 7.20
CA VAL A 14 6.66 9.59 7.93
C VAL A 14 6.10 10.87 7.31
N TYR A 15 4.84 10.87 6.90
CA TYR A 15 4.20 12.03 6.28
C TYR A 15 4.31 13.27 7.17
N ASN A 16 4.87 14.32 6.60
CA ASN A 16 4.97 15.63 7.24
C ASN A 16 4.64 16.72 6.22
N LYS A 17 3.39 17.20 6.24
CA LYS A 17 2.91 18.19 5.28
C LYS A 17 3.71 19.49 5.31
N THR A 18 4.11 19.95 6.49
CA THR A 18 4.89 21.20 6.65
C THR A 18 6.24 21.07 5.96
N TRP A 19 6.94 19.96 6.20
CA TRP A 19 8.22 19.69 5.54
C TRP A 19 8.06 19.52 4.03
N LEU A 20 7.06 18.74 3.58
CA LEU A 20 6.80 18.53 2.15
C LEU A 20 6.50 19.87 1.43
N ARG A 21 5.70 20.76 2.03
CA ARG A 21 5.44 22.09 1.48
C ARG A 21 6.66 22.99 1.40
N SER A 22 7.70 22.74 2.20
CA SER A 22 8.97 23.47 2.10
C SER A 22 9.84 22.97 0.94
N LYS A 23 9.52 21.80 0.35
CA LYS A 23 10.31 21.14 -0.70
C LYS A 23 9.59 21.04 -2.04
N PHE A 24 8.27 21.11 -2.03
CA PHE A 24 7.44 20.93 -3.21
C PHE A 24 6.44 22.08 -3.39
N PRO A 25 5.99 22.35 -4.63
CA PRO A 25 4.96 23.36 -4.89
C PRO A 25 3.64 23.12 -4.15
N PRO A 26 2.81 24.16 -3.95
CA PRO A 26 1.49 24.01 -3.33
C PRO A 26 0.56 23.00 -4.03
N GLU A 27 0.74 22.78 -5.34
CA GLU A 27 -0.09 21.94 -6.20
C GLU A 27 0.29 20.44 -6.15
N THR A 28 1.28 20.07 -5.33
CA THR A 28 1.75 18.69 -5.20
C THR A 28 0.65 17.71 -4.87
N LYS A 29 0.60 16.61 -5.62
CA LYS A 29 -0.34 15.51 -5.42
C LYS A 29 0.25 14.52 -4.41
N TYR A 30 -0.46 14.32 -3.30
CA TYR A 30 -0.10 13.31 -2.31
C TYR A 30 -0.85 12.01 -2.61
N ILE A 31 -0.10 10.94 -2.81
CA ILE A 31 -0.63 9.61 -3.10
C ILE A 31 0.01 8.63 -2.10
N SER A 32 -0.79 7.70 -1.58
CA SER A 32 -0.30 6.61 -0.73
C SER A 32 -1.04 5.31 -1.07
N ILE A 33 -0.61 4.19 -0.48
CA ILE A 33 -1.30 2.91 -0.53
C ILE A 33 -1.32 2.29 0.86
N ILE A 34 -2.50 1.85 1.28
CA ILE A 34 -2.71 1.10 2.52
C ILE A 34 -3.36 -0.25 2.19
N ARG A 35 -3.50 -1.10 3.21
CA ARG A 35 -4.05 -2.45 3.08
C ARG A 35 -4.83 -2.81 4.33
N HIS A 36 -5.60 -3.89 4.30
CA HIS A 36 -6.39 -4.30 5.45
C HIS A 36 -5.49 -4.53 6.70
N PRO A 37 -5.79 -3.94 7.87
CA PRO A 37 -4.88 -3.93 9.03
C PRO A 37 -4.44 -5.33 9.48
N PHE A 38 -5.38 -6.29 9.58
CA PHE A 38 -5.01 -7.65 9.97
C PHE A 38 -4.12 -8.34 8.92
N GLY A 39 -4.40 -8.07 7.65
CA GLY A 39 -3.52 -8.51 6.57
C GLY A 39 -2.13 -7.92 6.78
N HIS A 40 -2.05 -6.63 7.12
CA HIS A 40 -0.81 -5.89 7.37
C HIS A 40 0.01 -6.48 8.51
N LEU A 41 -0.59 -6.75 9.67
CA LEU A 41 0.07 -7.39 10.81
C LEU A 41 0.80 -8.67 10.37
N LYS A 42 0.15 -9.54 9.59
CA LYS A 42 0.76 -10.78 9.09
C LYS A 42 2.01 -10.51 8.23
N SER A 43 2.04 -9.42 7.47
CA SER A 43 3.24 -9.06 6.70
C SER A 43 4.31 -8.43 7.57
N GLN A 44 3.94 -7.55 8.49
CA GLN A 44 4.85 -6.89 9.44
C GLN A 44 5.57 -7.93 10.32
N MET A 45 4.81 -8.88 10.88
CA MET A 45 5.32 -10.00 11.67
C MET A 45 6.40 -10.79 10.92
N ASN A 46 6.21 -10.99 9.62
CA ASN A 46 7.16 -11.73 8.77
C ASN A 46 8.35 -10.88 8.34
N TYR A 47 8.09 -9.67 7.83
CA TYR A 47 9.11 -8.82 7.22
C TYR A 47 10.12 -8.32 8.26
N PHE A 48 9.65 -7.85 9.40
CA PHE A 48 10.51 -7.34 10.48
C PHE A 48 10.89 -8.41 11.51
N THR A 49 10.53 -9.68 11.27
CA THR A 49 10.81 -10.79 12.18
C THR A 49 10.31 -10.54 13.62
N LEU A 50 9.16 -9.88 13.76
CA LEU A 50 8.67 -9.35 15.04
C LEU A 50 8.48 -10.45 16.09
N ALA A 51 8.20 -11.68 15.70
CA ALA A 51 8.13 -12.82 16.62
C ALA A 51 9.40 -12.93 17.52
N LYS A 52 10.58 -12.63 16.96
CA LYS A 52 11.84 -12.60 17.69
C LYS A 52 11.92 -11.42 18.66
N VAL A 53 11.49 -10.24 18.20
CA VAL A 53 11.45 -9.00 19.00
C VAL A 53 10.52 -9.16 20.21
N LEU A 54 9.33 -9.70 19.98
CA LEU A 54 8.30 -9.95 21.00
C LEU A 54 8.66 -11.11 21.95
N LYS A 55 9.72 -11.87 21.63
CA LYS A 55 10.16 -13.10 22.30
C LYS A 55 9.06 -14.18 22.36
N ILE A 56 8.26 -14.28 21.29
CA ILE A 56 7.28 -15.35 21.12
C ILE A 56 8.05 -16.65 20.87
N LYS A 57 8.01 -17.56 21.84
CA LYS A 57 8.73 -18.85 21.79
C LYS A 57 7.84 -19.96 21.19
N GLY A 58 8.46 -20.90 20.50
CA GLY A 58 7.83 -22.15 20.04
C GLY A 58 7.67 -22.27 18.52
N HIS A 59 7.24 -23.45 18.08
CA HIS A 59 6.97 -23.78 16.67
C HIS A 59 5.57 -23.37 16.18
N GLY A 60 4.82 -22.61 17.00
CA GLY A 60 3.46 -22.18 16.71
C GLY A 60 3.39 -20.97 15.77
N ASN A 61 2.19 -20.68 15.29
CA ASN A 61 1.94 -19.47 14.51
C ASN A 61 2.10 -18.23 15.41
N ALA A 62 3.16 -17.45 15.20
CA ALA A 62 3.46 -16.27 16.01
C ALA A 62 2.35 -15.20 15.98
N VAL A 63 1.62 -15.08 14.86
CA VAL A 63 0.45 -14.20 14.78
C VAL A 63 -0.63 -14.70 15.73
N LYS A 64 -0.92 -16.00 15.74
CA LYS A 64 -1.90 -16.59 16.66
C LYS A 64 -1.54 -16.32 18.12
N VAL A 65 -0.28 -16.53 18.50
CA VAL A 65 0.18 -16.29 19.89
C VAL A 65 0.03 -14.82 20.27
N PHE A 66 0.45 -13.91 19.38
CA PHE A 66 0.29 -12.48 19.59
C PHE A 66 -1.16 -12.06 19.82
N LEU A 67 -2.11 -12.63 19.06
CA LEU A 67 -3.53 -12.31 19.15
C LEU A 67 -4.22 -12.85 20.42
N GLN A 68 -3.58 -13.72 21.20
CA GLN A 68 -4.17 -14.18 22.47
C GLN A 68 -4.29 -13.02 23.46
N ASP A 69 -3.26 -12.18 23.52
CA ASP A 69 -3.24 -10.95 24.30
C ASP A 69 -2.15 -10.03 23.71
N PRO A 70 -2.49 -9.08 22.82
CA PRO A 70 -1.52 -8.13 22.27
C PRO A 70 -0.88 -7.24 23.35
N TRP A 71 -1.61 -6.93 24.43
CA TRP A 71 -1.15 -6.00 25.47
C TRP A 71 0.02 -6.55 26.27
N GLN A 72 0.09 -7.87 26.47
CA GLN A 72 1.25 -8.52 27.10
C GLN A 72 2.57 -8.27 26.35
N HIS A 73 2.49 -7.87 25.08
CA HIS A 73 3.62 -7.64 24.20
C HIS A 73 4.01 -6.17 24.04
N ARG A 74 3.22 -5.23 24.57
CA ARG A 74 3.38 -3.77 24.37
C ARG A 74 4.80 -3.26 24.60
N ASN A 75 5.37 -3.58 25.78
CA ASN A 75 6.71 -3.10 26.14
C ASN A 75 7.84 -3.66 25.26
N ARG A 76 7.54 -4.67 24.42
CA ARG A 76 8.52 -5.28 23.50
C ARG A 76 8.28 -4.90 22.05
N SER A 77 7.07 -4.45 21.70
CA SER A 77 6.71 -4.11 20.32
C SER A 77 7.25 -2.74 19.90
N GLU A 78 7.30 -1.80 20.85
CA GLU A 78 7.83 -0.45 20.65
C GLU A 78 9.37 -0.44 20.59
N THR A 79 9.91 0.24 19.59
CA THR A 79 11.36 0.48 19.41
C THR A 79 11.62 1.97 19.25
N PHE A 80 12.44 2.53 20.14
CA PHE A 80 12.91 3.90 20.03
C PHE A 80 14.21 3.96 19.21
N PHE A 81 14.28 4.87 18.25
CA PHE A 81 15.43 5.11 17.37
C PHE A 81 16.06 6.47 17.68
N PRO A 82 17.11 6.53 18.53
CA PRO A 82 17.67 7.81 19.02
C PRO A 82 18.25 8.70 17.93
N HIS A 83 18.78 8.11 16.85
CA HIS A 83 19.42 8.83 15.75
C HIS A 83 18.46 9.69 14.91
N VAL A 84 17.15 9.42 15.01
CA VAL A 84 16.09 10.18 14.33
C VAL A 84 15.00 10.65 15.30
N ASN A 85 15.14 10.38 16.60
CA ASN A 85 14.16 10.69 17.64
C ASN A 85 12.74 10.23 17.30
N ILE A 86 12.60 8.95 16.94
CA ILE A 86 11.33 8.34 16.51
C ILE A 86 11.08 7.07 17.33
N THR A 87 9.87 6.91 17.84
CA THR A 87 9.36 5.63 18.32
C THR A 87 8.53 4.96 17.23
N TRP A 88 8.73 3.66 17.04
CA TRP A 88 7.99 2.87 16.06
C TRP A 88 7.53 1.56 16.66
N ASP A 89 6.33 1.13 16.29
CA ASP A 89 5.78 -0.17 16.63
C ASP A 89 5.21 -0.84 15.37
N GLY A 90 5.88 -1.91 14.91
CA GLY A 90 5.45 -2.66 13.72
C GLY A 90 4.19 -3.50 13.91
N THR A 91 3.70 -3.63 15.14
CA THR A 91 2.47 -4.36 15.49
C THR A 91 1.30 -3.43 15.75
N ARG A 92 1.55 -2.15 16.04
CA ARG A 92 0.55 -1.21 16.54
C ARG A 92 0.46 0.03 15.67
N ASN A 93 -0.65 0.16 14.94
CA ASN A 93 -0.92 1.32 14.10
C ASN A 93 0.19 1.70 13.08
N PRO A 94 0.91 0.73 12.44
CA PRO A 94 2.06 1.06 11.60
C PRO A 94 1.70 1.82 10.32
N MET A 95 0.47 1.70 9.78
CA MET A 95 0.09 2.47 8.57
C MET A 95 -0.18 3.92 8.91
N THR A 96 -0.87 4.18 10.02
CA THR A 96 -1.11 5.54 10.50
C THR A 96 0.16 6.23 10.95
N PHE A 97 1.13 5.47 11.48
CA PHE A 97 2.50 5.95 11.70
C PHE A 97 3.13 6.51 10.43
N ASP A 98 3.13 5.75 9.33
CA ASP A 98 3.65 6.24 8.05
C ASP A 98 2.90 7.48 7.54
N MET A 99 1.61 7.62 7.90
CA MET A 99 0.77 8.77 7.58
C MET A 99 0.92 9.95 8.56
N GLY A 100 1.88 9.91 9.49
CA GLY A 100 2.22 11.02 10.37
C GLY A 100 1.60 10.98 11.78
N TRP A 101 0.91 9.90 12.15
CA TRP A 101 0.39 9.71 13.50
C TRP A 101 1.46 9.07 14.42
N PRO A 102 1.93 9.73 15.48
CA PRO A 102 3.04 9.20 16.29
C PRO A 102 2.64 7.95 17.07
N ALA A 103 3.59 7.00 17.23
CA ALA A 103 3.35 5.73 17.93
C ALA A 103 3.01 5.95 19.42
N GLU A 104 3.54 7.00 20.02
CA GLU A 104 3.30 7.40 21.41
C GLU A 104 1.83 7.77 21.66
N ARG A 105 1.09 8.15 20.61
CA ARG A 105 -0.33 8.53 20.66
C ARG A 105 -1.23 7.42 20.10
N ALA A 106 -0.77 6.16 20.13
CA ALA A 106 -1.51 5.02 19.56
C ALA A 106 -2.86 4.74 20.24
N ASP A 107 -3.04 5.23 21.47
CA ASP A 107 -4.26 5.10 22.29
C ASP A 107 -5.25 6.28 22.12
N GLU A 108 -4.87 7.36 21.43
CA GLU A 108 -5.66 8.60 21.28
C GLU A 108 -6.57 8.52 20.03
N GLU A 109 -7.63 7.72 20.10
CA GLU A 109 -8.50 7.41 18.95
C GLU A 109 -9.31 8.61 18.44
N GLU A 110 -9.79 9.48 19.34
CA GLU A 110 -10.58 10.66 19.01
C GLU A 110 -9.76 11.66 18.20
N GLU A 111 -8.58 12.02 18.67
CA GLU A 111 -7.67 12.93 17.98
C GLU A 111 -7.15 12.31 16.68
N ALA A 112 -6.92 11.00 16.66
CA ALA A 112 -6.57 10.28 15.45
C ALA A 112 -7.67 10.38 14.38
N ARG A 113 -8.94 10.34 14.79
CA ARG A 113 -10.08 10.50 13.88
C ARG A 113 -10.09 11.86 13.19
N GLU A 114 -9.86 12.92 13.95
CA GLU A 114 -9.78 14.28 13.40
C GLU A 114 -8.59 14.39 12.44
N TYR A 115 -7.43 13.84 12.82
CA TYR A 115 -6.25 13.81 11.96
C TYR A 115 -6.49 13.03 10.67
N ILE A 116 -7.10 11.85 10.72
CA ILE A 116 -7.44 11.04 9.54
C ILE A 116 -8.45 11.76 8.64
N SER A 117 -9.43 12.45 9.20
CA SER A 117 -10.37 13.28 8.42
C SER A 117 -9.64 14.40 7.67
N LYS A 118 -8.67 15.04 8.32
CA LYS A 118 -7.79 16.02 7.66
C LYS A 118 -7.00 15.35 6.54
N LEU A 119 -6.40 14.17 6.75
CA LEU A 119 -5.68 13.45 5.69
C LEU A 119 -6.56 13.18 4.45
N ASP A 120 -7.85 12.85 4.61
CA ASP A 120 -8.77 12.64 3.47
C ASP A 120 -8.97 13.89 2.62
N SER A 121 -8.86 15.08 3.22
CA SER A 121 -8.90 16.35 2.51
C SER A 121 -7.57 16.73 1.84
N GLU A 122 -6.44 16.19 2.34
CA GLU A 122 -5.09 16.54 1.89
C GLU A 122 -4.56 15.60 0.81
N PHE A 123 -4.88 14.31 0.91
CA PHE A 123 -4.43 13.31 -0.05
C PHE A 123 -5.28 13.35 -1.32
N THR A 124 -4.59 13.36 -2.46
CA THR A 124 -5.25 13.22 -3.77
C THR A 124 -5.93 11.86 -3.86
N LEU A 125 -5.20 10.80 -3.50
CA LEU A 125 -5.69 9.44 -3.43
C LEU A 125 -4.88 8.61 -2.42
N VAL A 126 -5.55 7.94 -1.49
CA VAL A 126 -4.98 6.80 -0.77
C VAL A 126 -5.57 5.54 -1.37
N MET A 127 -4.72 4.74 -2.01
CA MET A 127 -5.09 3.49 -2.66
C MET A 127 -5.31 2.39 -1.63
N ILE A 128 -6.18 1.43 -1.95
CA ILE A 128 -6.43 0.24 -1.13
C ILE A 128 -5.86 -0.97 -1.85
N LEU A 129 -4.95 -1.70 -1.20
CA LEU A 129 -4.27 -2.85 -1.80
C LEU A 129 -5.25 -3.97 -2.20
N GLU A 130 -6.31 -4.18 -1.42
CA GLU A 130 -7.38 -5.13 -1.72
C GLU A 130 -8.23 -4.73 -2.95
N HIS A 131 -8.17 -3.45 -3.34
CA HIS A 131 -8.83 -2.87 -4.50
C HIS A 131 -7.80 -2.18 -5.41
N LEU A 132 -6.64 -2.82 -5.60
CA LEU A 132 -5.51 -2.19 -6.29
C LEU A 132 -5.84 -1.84 -7.75
N ASP A 133 -6.57 -2.70 -8.45
CA ASP A 133 -6.92 -2.47 -9.85
C ASP A 133 -7.86 -1.26 -9.99
N GLU A 134 -8.87 -1.15 -9.12
CA GLU A 134 -9.73 0.01 -8.99
C GLU A 134 -8.92 1.28 -8.65
N SER A 135 -8.03 1.16 -7.67
CA SER A 135 -7.21 2.26 -7.18
C SER A 135 -6.31 2.83 -8.28
N VAL A 136 -5.64 1.98 -9.06
CA VAL A 136 -4.73 2.46 -10.12
C VAL A 136 -5.47 3.03 -11.33
N VAL A 137 -6.66 2.51 -11.66
CA VAL A 137 -7.50 3.10 -12.72
C VAL A 137 -7.99 4.49 -12.29
N LEU A 138 -8.41 4.65 -11.04
CA LEU A 138 -8.77 5.97 -10.50
C LEU A 138 -7.56 6.91 -10.51
N LEU A 139 -6.38 6.43 -10.08
CA LEU A 139 -5.15 7.20 -10.10
C LEU A 139 -4.82 7.69 -11.51
N ARG A 140 -4.95 6.84 -12.53
CA ARG A 140 -4.72 7.21 -13.93
C ARG A 140 -5.56 8.41 -14.33
N ARG A 141 -6.86 8.39 -14.02
CA ARG A 141 -7.79 9.49 -14.33
C ARG A 141 -7.40 10.78 -13.60
N LEU A 142 -7.06 10.69 -12.31
CA LEU A 142 -6.69 11.85 -11.49
C LEU A 142 -5.37 12.50 -11.92
N MET A 143 -4.45 11.72 -12.47
CA MET A 143 -3.13 12.19 -12.92
C MET A 143 -3.05 12.46 -14.42
N CYS A 144 -4.14 12.22 -15.16
CA CYS A 144 -4.18 12.28 -16.62
C CYS A 144 -3.10 11.41 -17.30
N TRP A 145 -2.79 10.26 -16.69
CA TRP A 145 -1.78 9.33 -17.21
C TRP A 145 -2.34 8.42 -18.31
N ASP A 146 -1.44 7.85 -19.10
CA ASP A 146 -1.81 6.85 -20.07
C ASP A 146 -1.99 5.48 -19.40
N LEU A 147 -2.76 4.60 -20.05
CA LEU A 147 -2.89 3.21 -19.61
C LEU A 147 -1.51 2.54 -19.43
N ARG A 148 -0.58 2.84 -20.32
CA ARG A 148 0.78 2.29 -20.29
C ARG A 148 1.49 2.57 -18.97
N ASP A 149 1.25 3.72 -18.36
CA ASP A 149 1.95 4.17 -17.14
C ASP A 149 1.45 3.42 -15.89
N ILE A 150 0.20 2.97 -15.90
CA ILE A 150 -0.44 2.30 -14.77
C ILE A 150 -0.57 0.79 -14.93
N LEU A 151 -0.15 0.21 -16.05
CA LEU A 151 -0.21 -1.22 -16.26
C LEU A 151 0.76 -1.92 -15.29
N LEU A 152 0.21 -2.48 -14.23
CA LEU A 152 0.95 -3.32 -13.28
C LEU A 152 1.03 -4.76 -13.82
N TYR A 153 1.83 -4.97 -14.87
CA TYR A 153 2.08 -6.27 -15.47
C TYR A 153 3.36 -6.87 -14.89
N SER A 154 3.24 -7.78 -13.95
CA SER A 154 4.36 -8.65 -13.56
C SER A 154 3.84 -9.77 -12.69
N LYS A 155 4.44 -10.95 -12.82
CA LYS A 155 4.20 -12.06 -11.88
C LYS A 155 4.44 -11.56 -10.46
N VAL A 156 3.54 -11.90 -9.54
CA VAL A 156 3.64 -12.47 -8.15
C VAL A 156 4.98 -12.38 -7.36
N LYS A 157 6.04 -11.72 -7.83
CA LYS A 157 7.38 -11.66 -7.21
C LYS A 157 7.34 -11.00 -5.84
N ASN A 158 6.42 -10.06 -5.63
CA ASN A 158 6.21 -9.38 -4.36
C ASN A 158 5.19 -10.09 -3.45
N SER A 159 4.66 -11.25 -3.87
CA SER A 159 3.77 -12.09 -3.05
C SER A 159 4.53 -13.33 -2.56
N ARG A 160 5.58 -13.10 -1.77
CA ARG A 160 6.39 -14.18 -1.19
C ARG A 160 5.52 -15.03 -0.23
N PRO A 161 5.66 -16.37 -0.23
CA PRO A 161 5.04 -17.21 0.79
C PRO A 161 5.71 -16.98 2.15
N TYR A 162 4.93 -17.06 3.23
CA TYR A 162 5.43 -17.07 4.60
C TYR A 162 4.44 -17.83 5.50
N PRO A 163 4.89 -18.39 6.65
CA PRO A 163 4.15 -19.44 7.37
C PRO A 163 2.71 -19.12 7.73
N TYR A 164 2.40 -17.86 8.05
CA TYR A 164 1.08 -17.42 8.48
C TYR A 164 0.37 -16.50 7.48
N LYS A 165 0.81 -16.44 6.22
CA LYS A 165 0.19 -15.62 5.18
C LYS A 165 -1.31 -15.88 5.02
N ASN A 166 -1.67 -17.15 4.97
CA ASN A 166 -3.05 -17.63 4.81
C ASN A 166 -3.73 -17.93 6.15
N TYR A 167 -3.15 -17.50 7.28
CA TYR A 167 -3.79 -17.66 8.58
C TYR A 167 -5.11 -16.89 8.61
N VAL A 168 -6.15 -17.59 9.07
CA VAL A 168 -7.49 -17.06 9.32
C VAL A 168 -7.68 -17.04 10.82
N ALA A 169 -7.88 -15.83 11.36
CA ALA A 169 -8.09 -15.62 12.79
C ALA A 169 -9.54 -15.90 13.18
N THR A 170 -9.77 -16.25 14.45
CA THR A 170 -11.11 -16.33 15.02
C THR A 170 -11.72 -14.91 15.17
N PRO A 171 -13.05 -14.78 15.33
CA PRO A 171 -13.67 -13.48 15.62
C PRO A 171 -13.08 -12.79 16.86
N GLU A 172 -12.78 -13.56 17.91
CA GLU A 172 -12.16 -13.08 19.15
C GLU A 172 -10.73 -12.56 18.89
N GLU A 173 -9.90 -13.32 18.18
CA GLU A 173 -8.55 -12.90 17.81
C GLU A 173 -8.55 -11.62 16.95
N LEU A 174 -9.54 -11.46 16.07
CA LEU A 174 -9.71 -10.24 15.29
C LEU A 174 -10.11 -9.04 16.16
N GLU A 175 -10.88 -9.25 17.22
CA GLU A 175 -11.28 -8.18 18.15
C GLU A 175 -10.10 -7.72 19.01
N HIS A 176 -9.25 -8.65 19.45
CA HIS A 176 -7.98 -8.31 20.09
C HIS A 176 -7.09 -7.48 19.17
N HIS A 177 -7.04 -7.82 17.88
CA HIS A 177 -6.29 -7.01 16.93
C HIS A 177 -6.91 -5.62 16.68
N ARG A 178 -8.25 -5.53 16.60
CA ARG A 178 -8.95 -4.25 16.44
C ARG A 178 -8.70 -3.33 17.61
N SER A 179 -8.82 -3.81 18.84
CA SER A 179 -8.52 -3.01 20.04
C SER A 179 -7.05 -2.60 20.12
N TRP A 180 -6.12 -3.48 19.72
CA TRP A 180 -4.69 -3.15 19.72
C TRP A 180 -4.31 -2.07 18.68
N SER A 181 -4.86 -2.18 17.47
CA SER A 181 -4.50 -1.39 16.30
C SER A 181 -5.68 -0.55 15.76
N ALA A 182 -6.48 0.01 16.67
CA ALA A 182 -7.76 0.65 16.35
C ALA A 182 -7.66 1.79 15.34
N VAL A 183 -6.60 2.60 15.44
CA VAL A 183 -6.36 3.77 14.59
C VAL A 183 -6.06 3.36 13.14
N ASP A 184 -5.36 2.24 12.91
CA ASP A 184 -5.19 1.67 11.56
C ASP A 184 -6.50 1.15 10.96
N TYR A 185 -7.41 0.60 11.78
CA TYR A 185 -8.76 0.23 11.30
C TYR A 185 -9.59 1.47 10.93
N LEU A 186 -9.49 2.53 11.72
CA LEU A 186 -10.12 3.81 11.41
C LEU A 186 -9.59 4.41 10.10
N LEU A 187 -8.27 4.38 9.90
CA LEU A 187 -7.62 4.80 8.67
C LEU A 187 -8.13 4.00 7.46
N TYR A 188 -8.07 2.66 7.56
CA TYR A 188 -8.49 1.77 6.48
C TYR A 188 -9.95 2.01 6.09
N ASN A 189 -10.86 2.07 7.07
CA ASN A 189 -12.28 2.27 6.81
C ASN A 189 -12.55 3.64 6.16
N THR A 190 -11.89 4.70 6.65
CA THR A 190 -12.04 6.05 6.09
C THR A 190 -11.62 6.10 4.63
N PHE A 191 -10.43 5.57 4.32
CA PHE A 191 -9.90 5.65 2.95
C PHE A 191 -10.52 4.62 2.01
N ASN A 192 -11.00 3.48 2.50
CA ASN A 192 -11.82 2.57 1.70
C ASN A 192 -13.14 3.24 1.29
N ASN A 193 -13.82 3.91 2.23
CA ASN A 193 -15.03 4.67 1.92
C ASN A 193 -14.73 5.85 0.97
N SER A 194 -13.62 6.55 1.17
CA SER A 194 -13.17 7.64 0.28
C SER A 194 -12.89 7.14 -1.14
N LEU A 195 -12.19 6.01 -1.28
CA LEU A 195 -11.94 5.37 -2.57
C LEU A 195 -13.24 5.08 -3.31
N TRP A 196 -14.18 4.38 -2.67
CA TRP A 196 -15.45 4.03 -3.30
C TRP A 196 -16.33 5.23 -3.60
N ARG A 197 -16.33 6.26 -2.73
CA ARG A 197 -16.99 7.54 -3.01
C ARG A 197 -16.42 8.20 -4.27
N LYS A 198 -15.10 8.24 -4.44
CA LYS A 198 -14.44 8.80 -5.64
C LYS A 198 -14.72 7.97 -6.89
N ILE A 199 -14.74 6.64 -6.79
CA ILE A 199 -15.07 5.72 -7.90
C ILE A 199 -16.53 5.89 -8.33
N ASN A 200 -17.47 5.90 -7.40
CA ASN A 200 -18.90 6.01 -7.70
C ASN A 200 -19.22 7.34 -8.42
N ALA A 201 -18.46 8.40 -8.13
CA ALA A 201 -18.57 9.68 -8.83
C ALA A 201 -18.10 9.65 -10.30
N GLN A 202 -17.40 8.61 -10.76
CA GLN A 202 -16.91 8.48 -12.13
C GLN A 202 -17.95 7.93 -13.12
N GLY A 203 -19.02 7.31 -12.61
CA GLY A 203 -20.08 6.69 -13.42
C GLY A 203 -19.66 5.39 -14.14
N GLN A 204 -20.55 4.90 -15.01
CA GLN A 204 -20.42 3.58 -15.65
C GLN A 204 -19.13 3.39 -16.47
N ASP A 205 -18.65 4.47 -17.10
CA ASP A 205 -17.44 4.44 -17.93
C ASP A 205 -16.19 3.98 -17.16
N PHE A 206 -16.14 4.21 -15.85
CA PHE A 206 -15.05 3.72 -15.00
C PHE A 206 -15.00 2.20 -14.94
N TYR A 207 -16.15 1.54 -14.83
CA TYR A 207 -16.19 0.08 -14.75
C TYR A 207 -15.87 -0.58 -16.10
N ASP A 208 -16.25 0.07 -17.21
CA ASP A 208 -15.86 -0.34 -18.55
C ASP A 208 -14.34 -0.23 -18.74
N GLU A 209 -13.75 0.87 -18.27
CA GLU A 209 -12.31 1.08 -18.23
C GLU A 209 -11.60 0.04 -17.35
N LEU A 210 -12.11 -0.22 -16.14
CA LEU A 210 -11.55 -1.20 -15.21
C LEU A 210 -11.52 -2.60 -15.83
N ASN A 211 -12.60 -2.98 -16.52
CA ASN A 211 -12.66 -4.24 -17.25
C ASN A 211 -11.64 -4.27 -18.40
N TYR A 212 -11.47 -3.17 -19.12
CA TYR A 212 -10.45 -3.03 -20.15
C TYR A 212 -9.02 -3.15 -19.57
N TYR A 213 -8.74 -2.43 -18.49
CA TYR A 213 -7.48 -2.46 -17.75
C TYR A 213 -7.12 -3.89 -17.33
N ARG A 214 -8.05 -4.61 -16.68
CA ARG A 214 -7.85 -6.01 -16.26
C ARG A 214 -7.51 -6.93 -17.43
N ARG A 215 -8.20 -6.78 -18.56
CA ARG A 215 -7.89 -7.54 -19.78
C ARG A 215 -6.49 -7.22 -20.32
N MET A 216 -6.12 -5.95 -20.40
CA MET A 216 -4.80 -5.55 -20.89
C MET A 216 -3.69 -6.00 -19.95
N LYS A 217 -3.86 -5.82 -18.64
CA LYS A 217 -2.95 -6.32 -17.60
C LYS A 217 -2.71 -7.82 -17.75
N HIS A 218 -3.75 -8.63 -17.97
CA HIS A 218 -3.62 -10.07 -18.20
C HIS A 218 -2.84 -10.37 -19.49
N ARG A 219 -3.24 -9.77 -20.62
CA ARG A 219 -2.59 -9.98 -21.93
C ARG A 219 -1.11 -9.63 -21.91
N VAL A 220 -0.77 -8.49 -21.34
CA VAL A 220 0.61 -8.00 -21.23
C VAL A 220 1.41 -8.90 -20.27
N SER A 221 0.82 -9.33 -19.15
CA SER A 221 1.47 -10.25 -18.21
C SER A 221 1.82 -11.59 -18.86
N ASP A 222 0.89 -12.17 -19.63
CA ASP A 222 1.11 -13.42 -20.37
C ASP A 222 2.20 -13.27 -21.43
N HIS A 223 2.17 -12.16 -22.16
CA HIS A 223 3.18 -11.85 -23.16
C HIS A 223 4.57 -11.72 -22.55
N CYS A 224 4.72 -10.90 -21.51
CA CYS A 224 6.00 -10.71 -20.83
C CYS A 224 6.50 -11.98 -20.14
N ALA A 225 5.61 -12.84 -19.63
CA ALA A 225 5.99 -14.13 -19.08
C ALA A 225 6.54 -15.11 -20.13
N ARG A 226 6.10 -15.01 -21.39
CA ARG A 226 6.61 -15.80 -22.51
C ARG A 226 7.93 -15.25 -23.04
N ILE A 227 8.03 -13.93 -23.21
CA ILE A 227 9.25 -13.27 -23.71
C ILE A 227 10.42 -13.42 -22.73
N GLY A 228 10.20 -13.34 -21.41
CA GLY A 228 11.26 -13.56 -20.42
C GLY A 228 11.91 -14.97 -20.49
N ARG A 229 11.30 -15.93 -21.19
CA ARG A 229 11.83 -17.28 -21.44
C ARG A 229 12.51 -17.45 -22.81
N LYS A 230 12.32 -16.51 -23.76
CA LYS A 230 12.86 -16.56 -25.12
C LYS A 230 13.45 -15.21 -25.51
N ARG A 231 14.77 -15.13 -25.75
CA ARG A 231 15.51 -13.87 -26.01
C ARG A 231 15.07 -13.06 -27.26
N LYS A 232 14.13 -13.54 -28.09
CA LYS A 232 13.63 -12.85 -29.28
C LYS A 232 12.14 -13.17 -29.53
N GLY A 233 11.25 -12.59 -28.72
CA GLY A 233 9.81 -12.61 -29.01
C GLY A 233 9.42 -11.41 -29.87
N GLN A 234 8.51 -11.59 -30.82
CA GLN A 234 7.92 -10.46 -31.54
C GLN A 234 7.14 -9.56 -30.56
N PRO A 235 7.24 -8.23 -30.69
CA PRO A 235 6.50 -7.31 -29.83
C PRO A 235 4.98 -7.48 -29.96
N MET A 236 4.25 -7.26 -28.87
CA MET A 236 2.80 -7.18 -28.88
C MET A 236 2.36 -5.72 -29.06
N VAL A 237 1.49 -5.46 -30.03
CA VAL A 237 0.85 -4.14 -30.19
C VAL A 237 -0.49 -4.12 -29.44
N ILE A 238 -0.67 -3.12 -28.59
CA ILE A 238 -1.97 -2.78 -28.00
C ILE A 238 -2.61 -1.70 -28.86
N SER A 239 -3.68 -2.07 -29.56
CA SER A 239 -4.44 -1.17 -30.44
C SER A 239 -5.04 0.01 -29.67
N PRO A 240 -5.28 1.14 -30.36
CA PRO A 240 -5.93 2.30 -29.74
C PRO A 240 -7.34 1.92 -29.27
N SER A 241 -7.76 2.52 -28.17
CA SER A 241 -9.11 2.38 -27.62
C SER A 241 -9.59 3.71 -27.05
N LYS A 242 -10.78 3.70 -26.44
CA LYS A 242 -11.29 4.86 -25.68
C LYS A 242 -10.32 5.32 -24.58
N TRP A 243 -9.54 4.40 -23.98
CA TRP A 243 -8.73 4.66 -22.78
C TRP A 243 -7.22 4.68 -23.02
N ASN A 244 -6.76 4.48 -24.26
CA ASN A 244 -5.33 4.52 -24.60
C ASN A 244 -5.09 4.79 -26.08
N ALA A 245 -4.00 5.51 -26.37
CA ALA A 245 -3.37 5.48 -27.69
C ALA A 245 -2.72 4.11 -27.95
N GLN A 246 -2.37 3.85 -29.21
CA GLN A 246 -1.61 2.64 -29.55
C GLN A 246 -0.24 2.65 -28.86
N PHE A 247 0.18 1.49 -28.32
CA PHE A 247 1.56 1.32 -27.83
C PHE A 247 2.05 -0.12 -28.02
N GLU A 248 3.37 -0.26 -28.05
CA GLU A 248 4.06 -1.53 -28.22
C GLU A 248 4.60 -2.06 -26.89
N VAL A 249 4.46 -3.36 -26.69
CA VAL A 249 4.96 -4.14 -25.56
C VAL A 249 6.08 -5.03 -26.10
N ASP A 250 7.30 -4.54 -26.02
CA ASP A 250 8.50 -5.21 -26.48
C ASP A 250 9.28 -5.85 -25.31
N THR A 251 10.45 -6.43 -25.62
CA THR A 251 11.34 -7.00 -24.60
C THR A 251 11.79 -5.97 -23.56
N THR A 252 11.99 -4.71 -23.95
CA THR A 252 12.40 -3.61 -23.07
C THR A 252 11.29 -3.23 -22.11
N TYR A 253 10.06 -3.13 -22.61
CA TYR A 253 8.89 -2.90 -21.80
C TYR A 253 8.74 -4.03 -20.77
N CYS A 254 8.87 -5.29 -21.20
CA CYS A 254 8.82 -6.44 -20.30
C CYS A 254 9.97 -6.49 -19.27
N SER A 255 11.12 -5.89 -19.56
CA SER A 255 12.28 -5.85 -18.65
C SER A 255 12.31 -4.64 -17.71
N ARG A 256 11.56 -3.57 -18.03
CA ARG A 256 11.40 -2.38 -17.17
C ARG A 256 10.39 -2.56 -16.04
N CYS A 257 9.54 -3.59 -16.11
CA CYS A 257 8.64 -3.97 -15.01
C CYS A 257 9.07 -5.25 -14.27
N PRO A 258 10.17 -5.15 -13.50
CA PRO A 258 10.21 -5.75 -12.22
C PRO A 258 10.27 -4.61 -11.22
N TRP A 259 9.26 -4.47 -10.36
CA TRP A 259 9.49 -3.94 -9.03
C TRP A 259 10.56 -4.82 -8.37
N THR A 260 11.83 -4.57 -8.65
CA THR A 260 12.94 -5.06 -7.87
C THR A 260 13.03 -4.11 -6.69
N GLY A 261 12.34 -4.45 -5.60
CA GLY A 261 12.82 -4.03 -4.29
C GLY A 261 14.24 -4.61 -4.14
N ARG A 262 15.24 -3.77 -4.42
CA ARG A 262 16.50 -3.84 -3.68
C ARG A 262 16.32 -2.97 -2.46
#